data_AF-A0A4Q6IIF5-F1
#
_entry.id   AF-A0A4Q6IIF5-F1
#
_cell.length_a   1.000
_cell.length_b   1.000
_cell.length_c   1.000
_cell.angle_alpha   90.00
_cell.angle_beta   90.00
_cell.angle_gamma   90.00
#
_symmetry.space_group_name_H-M   'P 1'
#
loop_
_entity.id
_entity.type
_entity.pdbx_description
1 polymer ?
#
loop_
_entity_poly.entity_id
_entity_poly.type
_entity_poly.pdbx_seq_one_letter_code
_entity_poly.pdbx_strand_id
1 'polypeptide(L)'
;MEWAYGLIAPEPVERAAALVRLASARAKVRRTRARFNEAWHLTSGLGHEEQYREPVLVAAREAYDEAASRCLPEALWNTPISGGISTWPGLPFALLFLEWEARYPQEWTQHAKAWGTKQTLIRKLAANGHGEAVRAKLVDLVDLVVQRAYRCKDREYVRVARAIDGDDLRGRPDRAHRSDNPWAQLHASYLLWLLDRPEIPNTRCVWRAWLADSRSR
;
A
#
# COMPACT_ATOMS: atom_id res chain seq x y z
N MET A 1 -9.16 -5.95 -13.21
CA MET A 1 -9.34 -6.59 -11.89
C MET A 1 -10.48 -5.92 -11.12
N GLU A 2 -11.66 -5.75 -11.75
CA GLU A 2 -12.76 -4.97 -11.16
C GLU A 2 -13.29 -5.58 -9.86
N TRP A 3 -13.29 -6.91 -9.75
CA TRP A 3 -13.66 -7.61 -8.53
C TRP A 3 -12.88 -7.16 -7.28
N ALA A 4 -11.69 -6.57 -7.43
CA ALA A 4 -10.87 -6.12 -6.30
C ALA A 4 -11.55 -4.98 -5.52
N TYR A 5 -12.40 -4.17 -6.16
CA TYR A 5 -13.13 -3.09 -5.49
C TYR A 5 -14.06 -3.63 -4.39
N GLY A 6 -14.52 -4.88 -4.52
CA GLY A 6 -15.28 -5.55 -3.47
C GLY A 6 -14.48 -5.75 -2.16
N LEU A 7 -13.14 -5.68 -2.17
CA LEU A 7 -12.32 -5.83 -0.95
C LEU A 7 -12.50 -4.67 0.05
N ILE A 8 -12.97 -3.51 -0.42
CA ILE A 8 -13.25 -2.34 0.42
C ILE A 8 -14.75 -2.08 0.57
N ALA A 9 -15.60 -2.99 0.08
CA ALA A 9 -17.04 -2.83 0.16
C ALA A 9 -17.50 -2.79 1.64
N PRO A 10 -18.47 -1.94 2.01
CA PRO A 10 -19.01 -1.91 3.36
C PRO A 10 -19.76 -3.21 3.69
N GLU A 11 -20.42 -3.81 2.70
CA GLU A 11 -21.19 -5.05 2.83
C GLU A 11 -20.26 -6.27 3.00
N PRO A 12 -20.33 -7.01 4.12
CA PRO A 12 -19.52 -8.20 4.35
C PRO A 12 -19.63 -9.27 3.27
N VAL A 13 -20.82 -9.47 2.67
CA VAL A 13 -21.01 -10.49 1.63
C VAL A 13 -20.22 -10.16 0.36
N GLU A 14 -20.19 -8.89 -0.04
CA GLU A 14 -19.40 -8.44 -1.19
C GLU A 14 -17.90 -8.60 -0.94
N ARG A 15 -17.43 -8.26 0.27
CA ARG A 15 -16.03 -8.50 0.66
C ARG A 15 -15.69 -9.98 0.61
N ALA A 16 -16.53 -10.85 1.15
CA ALA A 16 -16.31 -12.29 1.14
C ALA A 16 -16.18 -12.82 -0.30
N ALA A 17 -17.04 -12.38 -1.22
CA ALA A 17 -16.96 -12.75 -2.64
C ALA A 17 -15.65 -12.27 -3.29
N ALA A 18 -15.20 -11.05 -2.99
CA ALA A 18 -13.93 -10.52 -3.47
C ALA A 18 -12.72 -11.30 -2.90
N LEU A 19 -12.76 -11.69 -1.63
CA LEU A 19 -11.73 -12.52 -0.98
C LEU A 19 -11.63 -13.91 -1.61
N VAL A 20 -12.74 -14.54 -1.99
CA VAL A 20 -12.74 -15.83 -2.71
C VAL A 20 -12.06 -15.69 -4.09
N ARG A 21 -12.36 -14.61 -4.81
CA ARG A 21 -11.71 -14.30 -6.09
C ARG A 21 -10.22 -14.03 -5.92
N LEU A 22 -9.83 -13.29 -4.88
CA LEU A 22 -8.43 -13.07 -4.52
C LEU A 22 -7.71 -14.39 -4.24
N ALA A 23 -8.30 -15.26 -3.42
CA ALA A 23 -7.72 -16.56 -3.08
C ALA A 23 -7.48 -17.43 -4.33
N SER A 24 -8.45 -17.44 -5.24
CA SER A 24 -8.35 -18.12 -6.54
C SER A 24 -7.24 -17.56 -7.42
N ALA A 25 -7.15 -16.22 -7.53
CA ALA A 25 -6.08 -15.54 -8.27
C ALA A 25 -4.70 -15.86 -7.67
N ARG A 26 -4.56 -15.80 -6.33
CA ARG A 26 -3.32 -16.14 -5.63
C ARG A 26 -2.92 -17.60 -5.81
N ALA A 27 -3.89 -18.52 -5.85
CA ALA A 27 -3.62 -19.92 -6.19
C ALA A 27 -3.09 -20.08 -7.63
N LYS A 28 -3.61 -19.31 -8.60
CA LYS A 28 -3.07 -19.28 -9.96
C LYS A 28 -1.64 -18.74 -10.01
N VAL A 29 -1.36 -17.64 -9.31
CA VAL A 29 0.00 -17.07 -9.22
C VAL A 29 0.99 -18.05 -8.58
N ARG A 30 0.60 -18.74 -7.49
CA ARG A 30 1.46 -19.74 -6.85
C ARG A 30 1.79 -20.90 -7.80
N ARG A 31 0.81 -21.39 -8.56
CA ARG A 31 1.02 -22.47 -9.54
C ARG A 31 1.94 -22.07 -10.68
N THR A 32 1.74 -20.88 -11.26
CA THR A 32 2.60 -20.38 -12.35
C THR A 32 4.01 -20.07 -11.85
N ARG A 33 4.17 -19.51 -10.65
CA ARG A 33 5.47 -19.31 -10.01
C ARG A 33 6.21 -20.63 -9.76
N ALA A 34 5.51 -21.68 -9.32
CA ALA A 34 6.12 -22.99 -9.13
C ALA A 34 6.68 -23.54 -10.46
N ARG A 35 5.92 -23.43 -11.55
CA ARG A 35 6.37 -23.82 -12.90
C ARG A 35 7.56 -22.99 -13.39
N PHE A 36 7.54 -21.69 -13.15
CA PHE A 36 8.67 -20.82 -13.45
C PHE A 36 9.94 -21.23 -12.69
N ASN A 37 9.82 -21.51 -11.39
CA ASN A 37 10.95 -21.98 -10.59
C ASN A 37 11.45 -23.36 -11.07
N GLU A 38 10.56 -24.27 -11.45
CA GLU A 38 10.93 -25.58 -12.01
C GLU A 38 11.69 -25.43 -13.33
N ALA A 39 11.18 -24.63 -14.27
CA ALA A 39 11.86 -24.31 -15.51
C ALA A 39 13.23 -23.66 -15.26
N TRP A 40 13.33 -22.77 -14.27
CA TRP A 40 14.60 -22.16 -13.85
C TRP A 40 15.60 -23.21 -13.36
N HIS A 41 15.15 -24.15 -12.52
CA HIS A 41 16.02 -25.23 -12.03
C HIS A 41 16.48 -26.16 -13.15
N LEU A 42 15.59 -26.57 -14.06
CA LEU A 42 15.93 -27.46 -15.18
C LEU A 42 16.93 -26.84 -16.16
N THR A 43 16.91 -25.50 -16.28
CA THR A 43 17.79 -24.75 -17.20
C THR A 43 19.04 -24.19 -16.50
N SER A 44 19.22 -24.45 -15.20
CA SER A 44 20.29 -23.85 -14.39
C SER A 44 21.71 -24.30 -14.76
N GLY A 45 21.86 -25.37 -15.55
CA GLY A 45 23.14 -25.83 -16.07
C GLY A 45 23.63 -25.06 -17.31
N LEU A 46 22.82 -24.15 -17.86
CA LEU A 46 23.18 -23.31 -19.00
C LEU A 46 23.94 -22.05 -18.54
N GLY A 47 24.66 -21.41 -19.46
CA GLY A 47 25.17 -20.07 -19.21
C GLY A 47 24.02 -19.08 -18.97
N HIS A 48 24.24 -18.03 -18.17
CA HIS A 48 23.21 -17.05 -17.82
C HIS A 48 22.42 -16.54 -19.04
N GLU A 49 23.09 -16.08 -20.09
CA GLU A 49 22.43 -15.59 -21.31
C GLU A 49 21.62 -16.66 -22.06
N GLU A 50 22.08 -17.91 -22.07
CA GLU A 50 21.40 -19.02 -22.73
C GLU A 50 20.15 -19.42 -21.94
N GLN A 51 20.27 -19.49 -20.61
CA GLN A 51 19.18 -19.79 -19.71
C GLN A 51 17.98 -18.86 -19.93
N TYR A 52 18.22 -17.54 -20.03
CA TYR A 52 17.15 -16.56 -20.25
C TYR A 52 16.47 -16.64 -21.63
N ARG A 53 17.08 -17.33 -22.61
CA ARG A 53 16.51 -17.54 -23.95
C ARG A 53 15.79 -18.88 -24.08
N GLU A 54 15.89 -19.76 -23.09
CA GLU A 54 15.24 -21.05 -23.11
C GLU A 54 13.72 -20.91 -23.23
N PRO A 55 13.09 -21.49 -24.28
CA PRO A 55 11.66 -21.32 -24.54
C PRO A 55 10.78 -21.72 -23.35
N VAL A 56 11.15 -22.77 -22.62
CA VAL A 56 10.41 -23.24 -21.43
C VAL A 56 10.45 -22.20 -20.31
N LEU A 57 11.58 -21.53 -20.11
CA LEU A 57 11.73 -20.51 -19.08
C LEU A 57 11.00 -19.22 -19.46
N VAL A 58 11.12 -18.81 -20.73
CA VAL A 58 10.41 -17.64 -21.27
C VAL A 58 8.91 -17.82 -21.13
N ALA A 59 8.35 -18.93 -21.60
CA ALA A 59 6.92 -19.20 -21.50
C ALA A 59 6.43 -19.29 -20.05
N ALA A 60 7.22 -19.91 -19.16
CA ALA A 60 6.87 -19.99 -17.74
C ALA A 60 6.90 -18.61 -17.06
N ARG A 61 7.85 -17.75 -17.44
CA ARG A 61 7.94 -16.37 -16.96
C ARG A 61 6.74 -15.54 -17.43
N GLU A 62 6.41 -15.59 -18.70
CA GLU A 62 5.25 -14.89 -19.27
C GLU A 62 3.95 -15.31 -18.59
N ALA A 63 3.76 -16.62 -18.37
CA ALA A 63 2.60 -17.14 -17.65
C ALA A 63 2.54 -16.66 -16.19
N TYR A 64 3.69 -16.55 -15.52
CA TYR A 64 3.78 -15.98 -14.17
C TYR A 64 3.45 -14.48 -14.17
N ASP A 65 4.05 -13.71 -15.07
CA ASP A 65 3.86 -12.26 -15.18
C ASP A 65 2.38 -11.92 -15.53
N GLU A 66 1.76 -12.68 -16.44
CA GLU A 66 0.33 -12.54 -16.75
C GLU A 66 -0.54 -12.84 -15.52
N ALA A 67 -0.28 -13.93 -14.80
CA ALA A 67 -1.04 -14.28 -13.61
C ALA A 67 -0.86 -13.23 -12.50
N ALA A 68 0.37 -12.77 -12.29
CA ALA A 68 0.73 -11.82 -11.25
C ALA A 68 0.14 -10.43 -11.52
N SER A 69 0.12 -9.96 -12.76
CA SER A 69 -0.49 -8.67 -13.14
C SER A 69 -1.99 -8.59 -12.87
N ARG A 70 -2.66 -9.72 -12.63
CA ARG A 70 -4.10 -9.82 -12.32
C ARG A 70 -4.40 -10.18 -10.86
N CYS A 71 -3.42 -10.07 -9.96
CA CYS A 71 -3.56 -10.46 -8.56
C CYS A 71 -2.96 -9.43 -7.59
N LEU A 72 -3.60 -9.19 -6.44
CA LEU A 72 -3.04 -8.34 -5.39
C LEU A 72 -2.29 -9.18 -4.32
N PRO A 73 -1.18 -8.66 -3.77
CA PRO A 73 -0.50 -7.43 -4.15
C PRO A 73 0.45 -7.56 -5.35
N GLU A 74 0.55 -8.73 -5.99
CA GLU A 74 1.54 -9.05 -7.04
C GLU A 74 1.58 -8.05 -8.19
N ALA A 75 0.43 -7.59 -8.67
CA ALA A 75 0.30 -6.60 -9.72
C ALA A 75 0.95 -5.24 -9.35
N LEU A 76 1.06 -4.93 -8.06
CA LEU A 76 1.55 -3.62 -7.58
C LEU A 76 3.07 -3.50 -7.54
N TRP A 77 3.82 -4.60 -7.67
CA TRP A 77 5.29 -4.58 -7.72
C TRP A 77 5.88 -5.19 -8.99
N ASN A 78 5.14 -6.08 -9.68
CA ASN A 78 5.57 -6.61 -10.97
C ASN A 78 5.28 -5.67 -12.15
N THR A 79 4.44 -4.65 -11.96
CA THR A 79 4.17 -3.65 -13.00
C THR A 79 5.09 -2.44 -12.83
N PRO A 80 5.96 -2.13 -13.81
CA PRO A 80 6.78 -0.92 -13.77
C PRO A 80 5.92 0.33 -13.70
N ILE A 81 6.38 1.34 -12.96
CA ILE A 81 5.74 2.66 -12.92
C ILE A 81 6.49 3.56 -13.89
N SER A 82 6.00 3.65 -15.12
CA SER A 82 6.50 4.54 -16.16
C SER A 82 5.79 5.90 -16.10
N GLY A 83 6.53 7.00 -16.15
CA GLY A 83 5.97 8.36 -16.22
C GLY A 83 5.48 8.96 -14.90
N GLY A 84 5.62 8.25 -13.78
CA GLY A 84 5.20 8.71 -12.45
C GLY A 84 3.98 7.97 -11.90
N ILE A 85 3.69 8.14 -10.61
CA ILE A 85 2.58 7.43 -9.95
C ILE A 85 1.20 7.93 -10.43
N SER A 86 1.10 9.21 -10.82
CA SER A 86 -0.14 9.86 -11.24
C SER A 86 -0.65 9.37 -12.60
N THR A 87 0.27 8.98 -13.50
CA THR A 87 -0.05 8.44 -14.83
C THR A 87 -0.07 6.92 -14.87
N TRP A 88 0.21 6.26 -13.74
CA TRP A 88 0.31 4.80 -13.69
C TRP A 88 -1.07 4.15 -13.71
N PRO A 89 -1.35 3.23 -14.66
CA PRO A 89 -2.65 2.54 -14.71
C PRO A 89 -2.97 1.73 -13.45
N GLY A 90 -1.95 1.36 -12.66
CA GLY A 90 -2.12 0.67 -11.38
C GLY A 90 -2.54 1.55 -10.20
N LEU A 91 -2.57 2.89 -10.36
CA LEU A 91 -2.87 3.83 -9.28
C LEU A 91 -4.20 3.53 -8.55
N PRO A 92 -5.33 3.26 -9.24
CA PRO A 92 -6.58 2.93 -8.56
C PRO A 92 -6.46 1.68 -7.67
N PHE A 93 -5.71 0.67 -8.11
CA PHE A 93 -5.49 -0.55 -7.33
C PHE A 93 -4.51 -0.34 -6.18
N ALA A 94 -3.56 0.59 -6.30
CA ALA A 94 -2.69 0.97 -5.19
C ALA A 94 -3.45 1.70 -4.08
N LEU A 95 -4.32 2.65 -4.45
CA LEU A 95 -5.19 3.35 -3.48
C LEU A 95 -6.13 2.35 -2.79
N LEU A 96 -6.78 1.47 -3.57
CA LEU A 96 -7.63 0.40 -3.05
C LEU A 96 -6.89 -0.52 -2.08
N PHE A 97 -5.67 -0.93 -2.42
CA PHE A 97 -4.87 -1.81 -1.57
C PHE A 97 -4.54 -1.19 -0.21
N LEU A 98 -4.24 0.12 -0.20
CA LEU A 98 -3.97 0.87 1.02
C LEU A 98 -5.25 1.14 1.82
N GLU A 99 -6.36 1.44 1.14
CA GLU A 99 -7.67 1.62 1.78
C GLU A 99 -8.17 0.31 2.41
N TRP A 100 -7.98 -0.83 1.73
CA TRP A 100 -8.28 -2.15 2.28
C TRP A 100 -7.45 -2.45 3.53
N GLU A 101 -6.15 -2.13 3.53
CA GLU A 101 -5.30 -2.25 4.71
C GLU A 101 -5.78 -1.38 5.87
N ALA A 102 -6.27 -0.17 5.57
CA ALA A 102 -6.71 0.78 6.57
C ALA A 102 -8.08 0.40 7.17
N ARG A 103 -9.05 -0.01 6.34
CA ARG A 103 -10.42 -0.35 6.77
C ARG A 103 -10.54 -1.73 7.38
N TYR A 104 -9.91 -2.74 6.77
CA TYR A 104 -10.06 -4.15 7.13
C TYR A 104 -8.69 -4.80 7.39
N PRO A 105 -7.94 -4.32 8.41
CA PRO A 105 -6.55 -4.72 8.61
C PRO A 105 -6.35 -6.22 8.89
N GLN A 106 -7.33 -6.90 9.51
CA GLN A 106 -7.28 -8.34 9.76
C GLN A 106 -7.38 -9.14 8.46
N GLU A 107 -8.39 -8.84 7.64
CA GLU A 107 -8.57 -9.46 6.31
C GLU A 107 -7.33 -9.23 5.44
N TRP A 108 -6.84 -7.99 5.37
CA TRP A 108 -5.61 -7.67 4.64
C TRP A 108 -4.41 -8.47 5.15
N THR A 109 -4.26 -8.60 6.48
CA THR A 109 -3.15 -9.35 7.10
C THR A 109 -3.20 -10.83 6.74
N GLN A 110 -4.39 -11.42 6.72
CA GLN A 110 -4.58 -12.84 6.41
C GLN A 110 -4.33 -13.13 4.93
N HIS A 111 -4.79 -12.25 4.04
CA HIS A 111 -4.88 -12.57 2.61
C HIS A 111 -3.80 -11.93 1.74
N ALA A 112 -3.28 -10.76 2.09
CA ALA A 112 -2.45 -9.95 1.19
C ALA A 112 -1.32 -9.17 1.88
N LYS A 113 -0.95 -9.56 3.10
CA LYS A 113 0.09 -8.90 3.88
C LYS A 113 1.38 -8.69 3.07
N ALA A 114 1.68 -7.43 2.76
CA ALA A 114 2.91 -7.03 2.09
C ALA A 114 3.38 -5.64 2.57
N TRP A 115 4.07 -5.62 3.72
CA TRP A 115 4.57 -4.36 4.32
C TRP A 115 5.54 -3.59 3.43
N GLY A 116 6.36 -4.30 2.65
CA GLY A 116 7.26 -3.68 1.67
C GLY A 116 6.48 -2.94 0.59
N THR A 117 5.47 -3.59 0.01
CA THR A 117 4.57 -2.99 -0.99
C THR A 117 3.84 -1.78 -0.41
N LYS A 118 3.24 -1.89 0.78
CA LYS A 118 2.61 -0.76 1.49
C LYS A 118 3.56 0.43 1.59
N GLN A 119 4.78 0.21 2.09
CA GLN A 119 5.77 1.27 2.26
C GLN A 119 6.18 1.91 0.93
N THR A 120 6.44 1.10 -0.10
CA THR A 120 6.79 1.59 -1.43
C THR A 120 5.68 2.44 -2.03
N LEU A 121 4.42 2.00 -1.94
CA LEU A 121 3.28 2.74 -2.47
C LEU A 121 3.07 4.08 -1.74
N ILE A 122 3.11 4.10 -0.40
CA ILE A 122 3.01 5.34 0.37
C ILE A 122 4.09 6.35 -0.05
N ARG A 123 5.34 5.87 -0.23
CA ARG A 123 6.45 6.71 -0.69
C ARG A 123 6.22 7.29 -2.07
N LYS A 124 5.69 6.49 -3.00
CA LYS A 124 5.42 6.95 -4.37
C LYS A 124 4.23 7.91 -4.42
N LEU A 125 3.20 7.68 -3.60
CA LEU A 125 2.04 8.57 -3.47
C LEU A 125 2.37 9.90 -2.79
N ALA A 126 3.48 9.99 -2.05
CA ALA A 126 4.03 11.24 -1.54
C ALA A 126 4.74 12.07 -2.64
N ALA A 127 4.11 12.17 -3.81
CA ALA A 127 4.50 13.04 -4.91
C ALA A 127 3.51 14.22 -5.00
N ASN A 128 3.97 15.34 -5.54
CA ASN A 128 3.10 16.49 -5.83
C ASN A 128 2.39 16.30 -7.18
N GLY A 129 1.39 17.14 -7.46
CA GLY A 129 0.74 17.17 -8.77
C GLY A 129 -0.31 16.08 -9.01
N HIS A 130 -0.87 15.50 -7.94
CA HIS A 130 -2.05 14.65 -8.07
C HIS A 130 -3.26 15.48 -8.50
N GLY A 131 -4.10 14.91 -9.38
CA GLY A 131 -5.41 15.48 -9.66
C GLY A 131 -6.31 15.45 -8.42
N GLU A 132 -7.35 16.31 -8.42
CA GLU A 132 -8.25 16.53 -7.28
C GLU A 132 -8.85 15.24 -6.72
N ALA A 133 -9.34 14.34 -7.57
CA ALA A 133 -9.93 13.07 -7.15
C ALA A 133 -8.94 12.17 -6.38
N VAL A 134 -7.68 12.13 -6.83
CA VAL A 134 -6.62 11.36 -6.16
C VAL A 134 -6.24 12.04 -4.85
N ARG A 135 -6.14 13.38 -4.83
CA ARG A 135 -5.87 14.16 -3.62
C ARG A 135 -6.94 13.90 -2.55
N ALA A 136 -8.22 13.95 -2.91
CA ALA A 136 -9.33 13.65 -2.01
C ALA A 136 -9.24 12.23 -1.42
N LYS A 137 -8.94 11.23 -2.26
CA LYS A 137 -8.70 9.85 -1.79
C LYS A 137 -7.51 9.73 -0.84
N LEU A 138 -6.44 10.48 -1.07
CA LEU A 138 -5.29 10.51 -0.16
C LEU A 138 -5.64 11.16 1.18
N VAL A 139 -6.46 12.23 1.18
CA VAL A 139 -7.00 12.84 2.42
C VAL A 139 -7.81 11.80 3.20
N ASP A 140 -8.74 11.09 2.55
CA ASP A 140 -9.54 10.03 3.18
C ASP A 140 -8.67 8.92 3.77
N LEU A 141 -7.62 8.53 3.05
CA LEU A 141 -6.71 7.48 3.48
C LEU A 141 -5.88 7.90 4.70
N VAL A 142 -5.37 9.13 4.72
CA VAL A 142 -4.63 9.67 5.88
C VAL A 142 -5.55 9.72 7.09
N ASP A 143 -6.79 10.19 6.93
CA ASP A 143 -7.79 10.22 8.01
C ASP A 143 -8.08 8.81 8.55
N LEU A 144 -8.37 7.83 7.68
CA LEU A 144 -8.58 6.43 8.09
C LEU A 144 -7.42 5.87 8.91
N VAL A 145 -6.17 6.17 8.53
CA VAL A 145 -4.98 5.69 9.24
C VAL A 145 -4.79 6.41 10.58
N VAL A 146 -5.09 7.71 10.65
CA VAL A 146 -5.02 8.48 11.90
C VAL A 146 -6.04 7.97 12.91
N GLN A 147 -7.28 7.67 12.48
CA GLN A 147 -8.37 7.27 13.38
C GLN A 147 -8.20 5.88 14.03
N ARG A 148 -7.35 5.03 13.47
CA ARG A 148 -7.18 3.64 13.94
C ARG A 148 -5.93 3.44 14.78
N ALA A 149 -5.88 2.31 15.51
CA ALA A 149 -4.68 1.89 16.22
C ALA A 149 -3.47 1.79 15.28
N TYR A 150 -2.28 2.21 15.76
CA TYR A 150 -1.04 2.21 14.98
C TYR A 150 -0.69 0.82 14.46
N ARG A 151 -0.35 0.77 13.16
CA ARG A 151 0.15 -0.42 12.48
C ARG A 151 1.49 -0.14 11.82
N CYS A 152 2.13 -1.23 11.41
CA CYS A 152 3.42 -1.17 10.74
C CYS A 152 3.37 -0.23 9.53
N LYS A 153 4.39 0.63 9.43
CA LYS A 153 4.58 1.65 8.39
C LYS A 153 3.60 2.82 8.40
N ASP A 154 2.68 2.93 9.37
CA ASP A 154 1.72 4.04 9.39
C ASP A 154 2.38 5.42 9.49
N ARG A 155 3.55 5.53 10.14
CA ARG A 155 4.28 6.81 10.16
C ARG A 155 4.58 7.33 8.75
N GLU A 156 4.75 6.45 7.76
CA GLU A 156 5.12 6.85 6.40
C GLU A 156 4.02 7.73 5.77
N TYR A 157 2.77 7.66 6.25
CA TYR A 157 1.67 8.52 5.79
C TYR A 157 1.88 10.00 6.07
N VAL A 158 2.78 10.39 6.99
CA VAL A 158 3.18 11.79 7.14
C VAL A 158 3.74 12.36 5.83
N ARG A 159 4.43 11.53 5.01
CA ARG A 159 4.96 11.99 3.72
C ARG A 159 3.84 12.32 2.73
N VAL A 160 2.81 11.48 2.71
CA VAL A 160 1.61 11.74 1.91
C VAL A 160 0.95 13.01 2.43
N ALA A 161 0.71 13.11 3.73
CA ALA A 161 0.12 14.29 4.36
C ALA A 161 0.85 15.59 4.00
N ARG A 162 2.20 15.60 4.01
CA ARG A 162 3.00 16.74 3.57
C ARG A 162 2.78 17.09 2.09
N ALA A 163 2.67 16.10 1.22
CA ALA A 163 2.48 16.31 -0.22
C ALA A 163 1.07 16.84 -0.57
N ILE A 164 0.08 16.62 0.31
CA ILE A 164 -1.32 17.04 0.11
C ILE A 164 -1.79 18.06 1.15
N ASP A 165 -0.87 18.67 1.92
CA ASP A 165 -1.20 19.60 3.00
C ASP A 165 -2.08 20.76 2.49
N GLY A 166 -2.97 21.23 3.36
CA GLY A 166 -4.00 22.22 3.06
C GLY A 166 -5.24 21.98 3.92
N ASP A 167 -6.20 22.91 3.84
CA ASP A 167 -7.35 22.98 4.75
C ASP A 167 -8.19 21.69 4.76
N ASP A 168 -8.40 21.08 3.58
CA ASP A 168 -9.14 19.81 3.45
C ASP A 168 -8.54 18.67 4.28
N LEU A 169 -7.20 18.64 4.36
CA LEU A 169 -6.50 17.67 5.18
C LEU A 169 -6.56 18.11 6.65
N ARG A 170 -6.09 19.33 6.96
CA ARG A 170 -5.84 19.79 8.34
C ARG A 170 -7.05 19.68 9.26
N GLY A 171 -8.25 19.94 8.74
CA GLY A 171 -9.48 19.82 9.51
C GLY A 171 -9.76 18.41 10.07
N ARG A 172 -9.25 17.34 9.45
CA ARG A 172 -9.52 15.95 9.91
C ARG A 172 -8.62 15.52 11.07
N PRO A 173 -7.27 15.63 10.99
CA PRO A 173 -6.40 15.41 12.13
C PRO A 173 -6.74 16.33 13.30
N ASP A 174 -7.14 17.58 13.07
CA ASP A 174 -7.58 18.47 14.17
C ASP A 174 -8.77 17.91 14.95
N ARG A 175 -9.75 17.30 14.27
CA ARG A 175 -10.85 16.61 14.95
C ARG A 175 -10.38 15.35 15.68
N ALA A 176 -9.50 14.57 15.05
CA ALA A 176 -8.93 13.36 15.66
C ALA A 176 -8.12 13.68 16.93
N HIS A 177 -7.37 14.78 16.91
CA HIS A 177 -6.59 15.30 18.05
C HIS A 177 -7.48 15.63 19.25
N ARG A 178 -8.73 16.07 19.03
CA ARG A 178 -9.70 16.40 20.07
C ARG A 178 -10.67 15.26 20.41
N SER A 179 -10.54 14.10 19.77
CA SER A 179 -11.44 12.96 19.99
C SER A 179 -11.05 12.18 21.26
N ASP A 180 -11.94 11.40 21.87
CA ASP A 180 -11.60 10.56 23.03
C ASP A 180 -10.81 9.29 22.67
N ASN A 181 -10.50 9.07 21.39
CA ASN A 181 -9.74 7.90 20.96
C ASN A 181 -8.23 8.15 21.16
N PRO A 182 -7.56 7.45 22.09
CA PRO A 182 -6.18 7.74 22.45
C PRO A 182 -5.20 7.50 21.29
N TRP A 183 -5.51 6.55 20.39
CA TRP A 183 -4.69 6.31 19.20
C TRP A 183 -4.82 7.44 18.19
N ALA A 184 -6.07 7.88 17.96
CA ALA A 184 -6.34 8.99 17.05
C ALA A 184 -5.73 10.29 17.55
N GLN A 185 -5.86 10.60 18.85
CA GLN A 185 -5.23 11.75 19.47
C GLN A 185 -3.71 11.73 19.22
N LEU A 186 -3.04 10.63 19.56
CA LEU A 186 -1.58 10.54 19.49
C LEU A 186 -1.07 10.67 18.04
N HIS A 187 -1.71 9.97 17.10
CA HIS A 187 -1.37 10.08 15.68
C HIS A 187 -1.57 11.47 15.13
N ALA A 188 -2.74 12.05 15.37
CA ALA A 188 -3.08 13.37 14.87
C ALA A 188 -2.13 14.43 15.43
N SER A 189 -1.83 14.37 16.73
CA SER A 189 -0.92 15.31 17.39
C SER A 189 0.46 15.31 16.74
N TYR A 190 1.02 14.13 16.47
CA TYR A 190 2.32 14.03 15.82
C TYR A 190 2.29 14.42 14.35
N LEU A 191 1.21 14.06 13.65
CA LEU A 191 1.01 14.43 12.24
C LEU A 191 0.99 15.96 12.11
N LEU A 192 0.13 16.64 12.88
CA LEU A 192 0.01 18.10 12.91
C LEU A 192 1.36 18.75 13.30
N TRP A 193 2.02 18.24 14.34
CA TRP A 193 3.33 18.73 14.77
C TRP A 193 4.39 18.68 13.66
N LEU A 194 4.37 17.63 12.82
CA LEU A 194 5.27 17.48 11.65
C LEU A 194 4.82 18.26 10.41
N LEU A 195 3.53 18.58 10.27
CA LEU A 195 3.02 19.46 9.21
C LEU A 195 3.41 20.92 9.48
N ASP A 196 3.42 21.34 10.75
CA ASP A 196 3.87 22.68 11.15
C ASP A 196 5.41 22.84 11.10
N ARG A 197 6.14 21.74 10.94
CA ARG A 197 7.62 21.67 10.95
C ARG A 197 8.13 20.84 9.78
N PRO A 198 7.96 21.32 8.53
CA PRO A 198 8.32 20.55 7.33
C PRO A 198 9.80 20.18 7.27
N GLU A 199 10.68 20.97 7.87
CA GLU A 199 12.13 20.77 7.97
C GLU A 199 12.51 19.57 8.85
N ILE A 200 11.67 19.19 9.81
CA ILE A 200 11.94 18.05 10.69
C ILE A 200 11.73 16.74 9.91
N PRO A 201 12.70 15.82 9.89
CA PRO A 201 12.55 14.56 9.18
C PRO A 201 11.65 13.59 9.97
N ASN A 202 10.73 12.91 9.28
CA ASN A 202 9.92 11.86 9.88
C ASN A 202 10.73 10.56 10.08
N THR A 203 11.51 10.50 11.15
CA THR A 203 12.34 9.34 11.52
C THR A 203 11.80 8.64 12.77
N ARG A 204 12.28 7.41 13.03
CA ARG A 204 11.91 6.70 14.26
C ARG A 204 12.49 7.38 15.51
N CYS A 205 13.63 8.04 15.37
CA CYS A 205 14.29 8.77 16.45
C CYS A 205 13.47 9.99 16.84
N VAL A 206 13.04 10.79 15.86
CA VAL A 206 12.17 11.95 16.07
C VAL A 206 10.85 11.56 16.72
N TRP A 207 10.20 10.50 16.24
CA TRP A 207 8.98 9.97 16.87
C TRP A 207 9.18 9.61 18.34
N ARG A 208 10.28 8.92 18.68
CA ARG A 208 10.57 8.53 20.07
C ARG A 208 10.87 9.73 20.96
N ALA A 209 11.63 10.70 20.46
CA ALA A 209 11.92 11.93 21.19
C ALA A 209 10.63 12.73 21.47
N TRP A 210 9.78 12.85 20.45
CA TRP A 210 8.46 13.49 20.58
C TRP A 210 7.57 12.79 21.62
N LEU A 211 7.51 11.45 21.59
CA LEU A 211 6.77 10.67 22.59
C LEU A 211 7.28 10.83 24.03
N ALA A 212 8.58 11.04 24.20
CA ALA A 212 9.18 11.26 25.52
C ALA A 212 8.77 12.64 26.06
N ASP A 213 8.88 13.69 25.23
CA ASP A 213 8.49 15.05 25.59
C ASP A 213 6.97 15.16 25.87
N SER A 214 6.15 14.49 25.06
CA SER A 214 4.68 14.52 25.21
C SER A 214 4.16 13.80 26.45
N ARG A 215 4.98 12.95 27.09
CA ARG A 215 4.64 12.24 28.34
C ARG A 215 5.14 12.95 29.59
N SER A 216 5.99 13.94 29.42
CA SER A 216 6.51 14.79 30.51
C SER A 216 5.66 16.06 30.72
N ARG A 217 4.61 16.24 29.93
CA ARG A 217 3.60 17.30 30.03
C ARG A 217 2.29 16.70 30.51
#